data_AF-A0A819TDD5-F1
#
_entry.id   AF-A0A819TDD5-F1
#
_cell.length_a   1.000
_cell.length_b   1.000
_cell.length_c   1.000
_cell.angle_alpha   90.00
_cell.angle_beta   90.00
_cell.angle_gamma   90.00
#
_symmetry.space_group_name_H-M   'P 1'
#
loop_
_entity.id
_entity.type
_entity.pdbx_description
1 polymer ?
#
loop_
_entity_poly.entity_id
_entity_poly.type
_entity_poly.pdbx_seq_one_letter_code
_entity_poly.pdbx_strand_id
1 'polypeptide(L)'
;ALAEERHQGWHWAYYNFCDGDIRTTCPLTKSLLNTSHVNEDGLVIAVHFRSLISIQQHLTNKAKTNQCFILMDAFLLSVSPAIGVVAGMGAPILFDGLLTQIVYHIDAIFNAFHRDALSFILPYCSRYDKRSWWSSQAILVFRSLCLYGHVIQFNGVHITAQKHREYPRNGDPWQIDRDMNLVPRSLTSLQTYMKSERIVSALILRHYGGWSLAATSDECRHRHTSVNPVNCTVSGGKIRQKS
;
A
#
# COMPACT_ATOMS: atom_id res chain seq x y z
N ALA A 1 -14.86 4.06 -12.21
CA ALA A 1 -13.52 3.74 -11.66
C ALA A 1 -13.45 2.26 -11.29
N LEU A 2 -13.92 1.82 -10.12
CA LEU A 2 -13.82 0.41 -9.67
C LEU A 2 -14.44 -0.64 -10.62
N ALA A 3 -15.60 -0.35 -11.21
CA ALA A 3 -16.23 -1.25 -12.19
C ALA A 3 -15.44 -1.31 -13.52
N GLU A 4 -14.80 -0.22 -13.90
CA GLU A 4 -14.00 -0.08 -15.12
C GLU A 4 -12.65 -0.80 -14.97
N GLU A 5 -11.97 -0.62 -13.83
CA GLU A 5 -10.73 -1.35 -13.49
C GLU A 5 -10.93 -2.87 -13.44
N ARG A 6 -12.10 -3.33 -12.96
CA ARG A 6 -12.46 -4.74 -12.96
C ARG A 6 -12.68 -5.30 -14.37
N HIS A 7 -13.22 -4.49 -15.29
CA HIS A 7 -13.46 -4.90 -16.67
C HIS A 7 -12.15 -5.03 -17.48
N GLN A 8 -11.12 -4.24 -17.15
CA GLN A 8 -9.85 -4.21 -17.87
C GLN A 8 -8.88 -5.36 -17.52
N GLY A 9 -9.24 -6.24 -16.58
CA GLY A 9 -8.45 -7.43 -16.25
C GLY A 9 -7.15 -7.16 -15.47
N TRP A 10 -6.92 -5.95 -14.99
CA TRP A 10 -5.70 -5.59 -14.26
C TRP A 10 -5.65 -6.28 -12.89
N HIS A 11 -4.48 -6.79 -12.51
CA HIS A 11 -4.24 -7.38 -11.18
C HIS A 11 -3.99 -6.29 -10.12
N TRP A 12 -3.43 -5.16 -10.56
CA TRP A 12 -2.98 -4.06 -9.72
C TRP A 12 -3.50 -2.72 -10.25
N ALA A 13 -3.93 -1.86 -9.34
CA ALA A 13 -4.25 -0.48 -9.64
C ALA A 13 -3.26 0.43 -8.89
N TYR A 14 -2.50 1.22 -9.64
CA TYR A 14 -1.57 2.20 -9.09
C TYR A 14 -2.36 3.45 -8.72
N TYR A 15 -2.23 3.88 -7.47
CA TYR A 15 -2.77 5.14 -7.03
C TYR A 15 -1.64 6.03 -6.53
N ASN A 16 -1.33 7.04 -7.33
CA ASN A 16 -0.48 8.15 -6.93
C ASN A 16 -1.41 9.28 -6.45
N PHE A 17 -1.42 9.55 -5.15
CA PHE A 17 -2.24 10.62 -4.58
C PHE A 17 -1.51 11.97 -4.52
N CYS A 18 -0.31 12.06 -5.08
CA CYS A 18 0.33 13.35 -5.28
C CYS A 18 -0.31 14.10 -6.44
N ASP A 19 -0.64 15.36 -6.20
CA ASP A 19 -1.09 16.33 -7.20
C ASP A 19 0.07 17.13 -7.81
N GLY A 20 1.29 16.57 -7.74
CA GLY A 20 2.54 17.16 -8.22
C GLY A 20 3.63 16.14 -8.51
N ASP A 21 4.85 16.62 -8.77
CA ASP A 21 5.98 15.76 -9.15
C ASP A 21 6.52 14.95 -7.96
N ILE A 22 6.66 13.65 -8.17
CA ILE A 22 7.45 12.77 -7.30
C ILE A 22 8.83 12.55 -7.93
N ARG A 23 9.87 12.65 -7.11
CA ARG A 23 11.23 12.25 -7.52
C ARG A 23 11.58 10.96 -6.81
N THR A 24 11.92 9.96 -7.60
CA THR A 24 12.28 8.64 -7.10
C THR A 24 13.76 8.34 -7.33
N THR A 25 14.37 7.62 -6.40
CA THR A 25 15.65 6.94 -6.60
C THR A 25 15.44 5.45 -6.44
N CYS A 26 16.19 4.66 -7.22
CA CYS A 26 16.15 3.20 -7.14
C CYS A 26 17.58 2.66 -7.11
N PRO A 27 18.24 2.73 -5.92
CA PRO A 27 19.67 2.44 -5.79
C PRO A 27 20.02 0.98 -6.14
N LEU A 28 19.04 0.07 -6.07
CA LEU A 28 19.24 -1.35 -6.29
C LEU A 28 19.19 -1.77 -7.76
N THR A 29 18.80 -0.90 -8.70
CA THR A 29 18.65 -1.29 -10.12
C THR A 29 19.93 -1.85 -10.71
N LYS A 30 21.08 -1.21 -10.46
CA LYS A 30 22.38 -1.69 -10.93
C LYS A 30 22.74 -3.08 -10.38
N SER A 31 22.50 -3.30 -9.09
CA SER A 31 22.75 -4.59 -8.44
C SER A 31 21.82 -5.67 -9.00
N LEU A 32 20.52 -5.39 -9.10
CA LEU A 32 19.54 -6.35 -9.59
C LEU A 32 19.73 -6.70 -11.08
N LEU A 33 20.27 -5.79 -11.90
CA LEU A 33 20.63 -6.10 -13.28
C LEU A 33 21.90 -6.96 -13.39
N ASN A 34 22.77 -6.97 -12.38
CA ASN A 34 24.00 -7.75 -12.38
C ASN A 34 23.84 -9.06 -11.56
N THR A 35 24.01 -10.21 -12.21
CA THR A 35 23.81 -11.54 -11.59
C THR A 35 24.76 -11.87 -10.44
N SER A 36 25.93 -11.24 -10.33
CA SER A 36 26.96 -11.61 -9.34
C SER A 36 26.75 -11.05 -7.92
N HIS A 37 25.76 -10.18 -7.69
CA HIS A 37 25.65 -9.42 -6.42
C HIS A 37 24.24 -9.38 -5.82
N VAL A 38 23.34 -10.25 -6.25
CA VAL A 38 21.97 -10.29 -5.73
C VAL A 38 21.87 -11.30 -4.60
N ASN A 39 21.46 -10.84 -3.42
CA ASN A 39 21.15 -11.72 -2.29
C ASN A 39 19.90 -12.57 -2.59
N GLU A 40 19.68 -13.66 -1.83
CA GLU A 40 18.57 -14.60 -2.07
C GLU A 40 17.20 -13.89 -2.15
N ASP A 41 16.94 -12.95 -1.23
CA ASP A 41 15.69 -12.18 -1.20
C ASP A 41 15.47 -11.32 -2.45
N GLY A 42 16.55 -10.77 -3.03
CA GLY A 42 16.50 -9.96 -4.24
C GLY A 42 16.38 -10.75 -5.53
N LEU A 43 16.65 -12.06 -5.50
CA LEU A 43 16.72 -12.87 -6.71
C LEU A 43 15.36 -12.99 -7.39
N VAL A 44 14.29 -13.18 -6.61
CA VAL A 44 12.91 -13.30 -7.13
C VAL A 44 12.50 -12.03 -7.88
N ILE A 45 12.83 -10.86 -7.32
CA ILE A 45 12.54 -9.56 -7.95
C ILE A 45 13.46 -9.32 -9.16
N ALA A 46 14.73 -9.70 -9.07
CA ALA A 46 15.70 -9.52 -10.14
C ALA A 46 15.31 -10.25 -11.43
N VAL A 47 14.74 -11.46 -11.33
CA VAL A 47 14.28 -12.23 -12.49
C VAL A 47 13.20 -11.45 -13.25
N HIS A 48 12.10 -11.07 -12.58
CA HIS A 48 11.05 -10.28 -13.22
C HIS A 48 11.56 -8.93 -13.72
N PHE A 49 12.43 -8.26 -12.96
CA PHE A 49 12.96 -6.96 -13.33
C PHE A 49 13.77 -7.00 -14.63
N ARG A 50 14.67 -7.98 -14.78
CA ARG A 50 15.46 -8.17 -16.01
C ARG A 50 14.58 -8.46 -17.21
N SER A 51 13.59 -9.34 -17.04
CA SER A 51 12.64 -9.67 -18.11
C SER A 51 11.86 -8.45 -18.58
N LEU A 52 11.31 -7.65 -17.65
CA LEU A 52 10.57 -6.44 -18.00
C LEU A 52 11.45 -5.39 -18.69
N ILE A 53 12.69 -5.19 -18.22
CA ILE A 53 13.64 -4.28 -18.88
C ILE A 53 13.93 -4.71 -20.32
N SER A 54 14.19 -6.01 -20.53
CA SER A 54 14.47 -6.55 -21.87
C SER A 54 13.28 -6.37 -22.82
N ILE A 55 12.07 -6.67 -22.37
CA ILE A 55 10.83 -6.48 -23.13
C ILE A 55 10.65 -5.00 -23.49
N GLN A 56 10.82 -4.09 -22.53
CA GLN A 56 10.59 -2.67 -22.77
C GLN A 56 11.62 -2.05 -23.72
N GLN A 57 12.89 -2.48 -23.65
CA GLN A 57 13.92 -2.09 -24.61
C GLN A 57 13.53 -2.53 -26.03
N HIS A 58 13.03 -3.76 -26.18
CA HIS A 58 12.59 -4.29 -27.47
C HIS A 58 11.38 -3.54 -28.04
N LEU A 59 10.39 -3.21 -27.20
CA LEU A 59 9.16 -2.55 -27.64
C LEU A 59 9.34 -1.06 -27.96
N THR A 60 10.20 -0.36 -27.23
CA THR A 60 10.24 1.11 -27.31
C THR A 60 11.37 1.66 -28.17
N ASN A 61 12.37 0.85 -28.55
CA ASN A 61 13.62 1.30 -29.18
C ASN A 61 14.28 2.49 -28.45
N LYS A 62 13.96 2.71 -27.16
CA LYS A 62 14.46 3.83 -26.34
C LYS A 62 15.44 3.32 -25.29
N ALA A 63 16.62 3.92 -25.27
CA ALA A 63 17.66 3.63 -24.28
C ALA A 63 17.32 4.13 -22.86
N LYS A 64 16.44 5.15 -22.73
CA LYS A 64 16.03 5.72 -21.44
C LYS A 64 14.66 5.23 -21.04
N THR A 65 14.66 4.21 -20.19
CA THR A 65 13.48 3.65 -19.55
C THR A 65 13.47 4.07 -18.08
N ASN A 66 12.31 4.43 -17.51
CA ASN A 66 12.21 4.74 -16.10
C ASN A 66 12.30 3.44 -15.27
N GLN A 67 13.52 3.09 -14.89
CA GLN A 67 13.83 1.83 -14.23
C GLN A 67 13.16 1.67 -12.86
N CYS A 68 12.83 2.77 -12.17
CA CYS A 68 12.23 2.68 -10.84
C CYS A 68 10.79 2.17 -10.90
N PHE A 69 10.00 2.58 -11.90
CA PHE A 69 8.64 2.06 -12.08
C PHE A 69 8.65 0.59 -12.51
N ILE A 70 9.54 0.21 -13.43
CA ILE A 70 9.67 -1.20 -13.81
C ILE A 70 10.14 -2.07 -12.64
N LEU A 71 11.02 -1.53 -11.79
CA LEU A 71 11.44 -2.23 -10.59
C LEU A 71 10.27 -2.40 -9.60
N MET A 72 9.41 -1.39 -9.49
CA MET A 72 8.16 -1.50 -8.71
C MET A 72 7.23 -2.56 -9.30
N ASP A 73 7.05 -2.60 -10.62
CA ASP A 73 6.23 -3.60 -11.31
C ASP A 73 6.77 -5.02 -11.06
N ALA A 74 8.09 -5.18 -11.16
CA ALA A 74 8.75 -6.45 -10.84
C ALA A 74 8.51 -6.87 -9.40
N PHE A 75 8.59 -5.95 -8.43
CA PHE A 75 8.26 -6.22 -7.04
C PHE A 75 6.80 -6.67 -6.88
N LEU A 76 5.84 -5.97 -7.48
CA LEU A 76 4.42 -6.30 -7.37
C LEU A 76 4.08 -7.66 -7.96
N LEU A 77 4.69 -8.02 -9.09
CA LEU A 77 4.54 -9.34 -9.70
C LEU A 77 5.21 -10.46 -8.89
N SER A 78 6.34 -10.15 -8.25
CA SER A 78 7.11 -11.13 -7.47
C SER A 78 6.49 -11.44 -6.11
N VAL A 79 6.09 -10.38 -5.40
CA VAL A 79 5.68 -10.45 -3.99
C VAL A 79 4.16 -10.55 -3.89
N SER A 80 3.42 -9.98 -4.83
CA SER A 80 1.98 -9.92 -4.85
C SER A 80 1.34 -9.48 -3.51
N PRO A 81 1.64 -8.28 -2.99
CA PRO A 81 1.03 -7.82 -1.73
C PRO A 81 -0.51 -7.60 -1.81
N ALA A 82 -1.15 -7.17 -0.72
CA ALA A 82 -2.47 -6.52 -0.83
C ALA A 82 -2.28 -5.03 -1.16
N ILE A 83 -1.27 -4.43 -0.52
CA ILE A 83 -0.86 -3.04 -0.69
C ILE A 83 0.66 -2.99 -0.78
N GLY A 84 1.19 -2.53 -1.90
CA GLY A 84 2.61 -2.23 -2.08
C GLY A 84 2.87 -0.76 -1.85
N VAL A 85 3.86 -0.43 -1.02
CA VAL A 85 4.25 0.95 -0.71
C VAL A 85 5.74 1.14 -0.88
N VAL A 86 6.20 2.38 -1.01
CA VAL A 86 7.62 2.73 -1.07
C VAL A 86 7.99 3.60 0.12
N ALA A 87 9.28 3.60 0.49
CA ALA A 87 9.77 4.48 1.53
C ALA A 87 9.69 5.95 1.07
N GLY A 88 9.15 6.82 1.93
CA GLY A 88 9.04 8.26 1.71
C GLY A 88 9.71 9.09 2.82
N MET A 89 9.46 10.40 2.82
CA MET A 89 10.13 11.33 3.76
C MET A 89 9.54 11.32 5.19
N GLY A 90 8.34 10.79 5.40
CA GLY A 90 7.63 10.86 6.70
C GLY A 90 7.31 9.51 7.34
N ALA A 91 7.07 8.49 6.53
CA ALA A 91 6.84 7.08 6.87
C ALA A 91 6.59 6.31 5.55
N PRO A 92 6.61 4.98 5.55
CA PRO A 92 7.12 4.12 6.62
C PRO A 92 8.66 4.08 6.63
N ILE A 93 9.24 3.81 7.80
CA ILE A 93 10.68 3.96 8.08
C ILE A 93 11.49 2.99 7.22
N LEU A 94 12.62 3.46 6.70
CA LEU A 94 13.58 2.61 6.03
C LEU A 94 14.45 1.88 7.06
N PHE A 95 14.50 0.55 6.97
CA PHE A 95 15.41 -0.28 7.75
C PHE A 95 16.53 -0.77 6.85
N ASP A 96 17.77 -0.47 7.24
CA ASP A 96 18.95 -0.83 6.47
C ASP A 96 19.07 -2.35 6.31
N GLY A 97 19.42 -2.77 5.10
CA GLY A 97 19.60 -4.19 4.75
C GLY A 97 18.29 -4.94 4.44
N LEU A 98 17.12 -4.37 4.69
CA LEU A 98 15.85 -4.99 4.31
C LEU A 98 15.42 -4.56 2.91
N LEU A 99 15.15 -5.53 2.04
CA LEU A 99 14.60 -5.27 0.71
C LEU A 99 13.08 -5.01 0.75
N THR A 100 12.38 -5.74 1.61
CA THR A 100 10.94 -5.60 1.83
C THR A 100 10.61 -5.77 3.31
N GLN A 101 9.47 -5.21 3.74
CA GLN A 101 9.00 -5.35 5.12
C GLN A 101 7.48 -5.15 5.25
N ILE A 102 6.88 -5.78 6.25
CA ILE A 102 5.47 -5.55 6.60
C ILE A 102 5.35 -4.22 7.34
N VAL A 103 4.43 -3.36 6.90
CA VAL A 103 4.16 -2.06 7.51
C VAL A 103 2.67 -1.87 7.74
N TYR A 104 2.30 -1.02 8.70
CA TYR A 104 0.90 -0.60 8.89
C TYR A 104 0.69 0.88 8.59
N HIS A 105 1.73 1.70 8.73
CA HIS A 105 1.65 3.14 8.50
C HIS A 105 2.00 3.44 7.06
N ILE A 106 0.99 3.74 6.26
CA ILE A 106 1.13 3.96 4.82
C ILE A 106 1.08 5.45 4.55
N ASP A 107 2.06 5.99 3.84
CA ASP A 107 2.00 7.35 3.32
C ASP A 107 1.14 7.39 2.04
N ALA A 108 0.39 8.46 1.82
CA ALA A 108 -0.49 8.59 0.65
C ALA A 108 0.29 8.76 -0.67
N ILE A 109 1.56 9.15 -0.60
CA ILE A 109 2.35 9.63 -1.75
C ILE A 109 2.34 8.64 -2.92
N PHE A 110 2.67 7.36 -2.67
CA PHE A 110 2.76 6.36 -3.72
C PHE A 110 2.38 4.98 -3.21
N ASN A 111 1.20 4.51 -3.63
CA ASN A 111 0.66 3.22 -3.23
C ASN A 111 0.21 2.41 -4.45
N ALA A 112 0.49 1.13 -4.43
CA ALA A 112 -0.07 0.16 -5.36
C ALA A 112 -1.07 -0.72 -4.60
N PHE A 113 -2.30 -0.75 -5.04
CA PHE A 113 -3.35 -1.56 -4.42
C PHE A 113 -3.69 -2.74 -5.32
N HIS A 114 -3.70 -3.94 -4.75
CA HIS A 114 -4.20 -5.09 -5.49
C HIS A 114 -5.68 -4.87 -5.76
N ARG A 115 -6.17 -5.24 -6.94
CA ARG A 115 -7.57 -5.01 -7.35
C ARG A 115 -8.57 -5.50 -6.29
N ASP A 116 -8.38 -6.72 -5.82
CA ASP A 116 -9.26 -7.32 -4.83
C ASP A 116 -9.16 -6.63 -3.46
N ALA A 117 -8.03 -5.97 -3.17
CA ALA A 117 -7.81 -5.22 -1.93
C ALA A 117 -8.57 -3.88 -1.92
N LEU A 118 -8.96 -3.35 -3.08
CA LEU A 118 -9.59 -2.03 -3.20
C LEU A 118 -10.86 -1.89 -2.34
N SER A 119 -11.67 -2.94 -2.23
CA SER A 119 -12.89 -2.90 -1.40
C SER A 119 -12.60 -2.68 0.09
N PHE A 120 -11.42 -3.08 0.55
CA PHE A 120 -11.01 -2.91 1.94
C PHE A 120 -10.59 -1.49 2.24
N ILE A 121 -10.02 -0.77 1.28
CA ILE A 121 -9.44 0.58 1.47
C ILE A 121 -10.29 1.72 0.88
N LEU A 122 -11.08 1.46 -0.15
CA LEU A 122 -11.94 2.43 -0.84
C LEU A 122 -13.43 2.24 -0.50
N PRO A 123 -14.25 3.30 -0.52
CA PRO A 123 -13.93 4.66 -0.98
C PRO A 123 -13.13 5.48 0.04
N TYR A 124 -12.49 6.54 -0.44
CA TYR A 124 -11.98 7.59 0.44
C TYR A 124 -13.10 8.28 1.17
N CYS A 125 -12.80 8.75 2.38
CA CYS A 125 -13.76 9.48 3.18
C CYS A 125 -13.48 10.97 3.15
N SER A 126 -14.39 11.73 2.53
CA SER A 126 -14.26 13.19 2.43
C SER A 126 -14.78 13.96 3.64
N ARG A 127 -15.30 13.26 4.66
CA ARG A 127 -15.86 13.84 5.90
C ARG A 127 -14.90 14.85 6.56
N TYR A 128 -13.59 14.66 6.42
CA TYR A 128 -12.56 15.47 7.07
C TYR A 128 -11.74 16.34 6.11
N ASP A 129 -12.04 16.37 4.81
CA ASP A 129 -11.20 17.06 3.81
C ASP A 129 -11.09 18.57 4.07
N LYS A 130 -12.13 19.18 4.66
CA LYS A 130 -12.12 20.60 5.08
C LYS A 130 -11.23 20.86 6.30
N ARG A 131 -10.97 19.85 7.13
CA ARG A 131 -10.17 19.93 8.35
C ARG A 131 -8.72 19.55 8.08
N SER A 132 -8.51 18.33 7.59
CA SER A 132 -7.21 17.75 7.38
C SER A 132 -7.25 16.59 6.40
N TRP A 133 -6.48 16.67 5.30
CA TRP A 133 -6.33 15.53 4.38
C TRP A 133 -5.59 14.35 5.03
N TRP A 134 -4.78 14.62 6.06
CA TRP A 134 -4.16 13.56 6.84
C TRP A 134 -5.20 12.70 7.57
N SER A 135 -6.39 13.24 7.90
CA SER A 135 -7.48 12.43 8.46
C SER A 135 -8.03 11.43 7.44
N SER A 136 -8.15 11.83 6.18
CA SER A 136 -8.59 10.96 5.09
C SER A 136 -7.58 9.83 4.86
N GLN A 137 -6.28 10.11 5.03
CA GLN A 137 -5.23 9.08 5.02
C GLN A 137 -5.28 8.18 6.26
N ALA A 138 -5.52 8.73 7.46
CA ALA A 138 -5.66 7.93 8.68
C ALA A 138 -6.83 6.94 8.60
N ILE A 139 -7.93 7.32 7.93
CA ILE A 139 -9.05 6.41 7.63
C ILE A 139 -8.59 5.26 6.74
N LEU A 140 -7.85 5.56 5.66
CA LEU A 140 -7.29 4.50 4.81
C LEU A 140 -6.39 3.55 5.61
N VAL A 141 -5.54 4.09 6.48
CA VAL A 141 -4.64 3.30 7.34
C VAL A 141 -5.43 2.42 8.33
N PHE A 142 -6.51 2.92 8.93
CA PHE A 142 -7.36 2.07 9.77
C PHE A 142 -8.05 0.97 8.97
N ARG A 143 -8.47 1.28 7.76
CA ARG A 143 -9.11 0.31 6.89
C ARG A 143 -8.14 -0.76 6.37
N SER A 144 -6.88 -0.39 6.13
CA SER A 144 -5.85 -1.34 5.71
C SER A 144 -5.47 -2.34 6.82
N LEU A 145 -5.92 -2.15 8.06
CA LEU A 145 -5.69 -3.12 9.15
C LEU A 145 -6.24 -4.51 8.86
N CYS A 146 -7.32 -4.60 8.10
CA CYS A 146 -7.86 -5.88 7.63
C CYS A 146 -6.94 -6.61 6.63
N LEU A 147 -5.91 -5.92 6.15
CA LEU A 147 -4.87 -6.41 5.26
C LEU A 147 -3.50 -6.40 5.96
N TYR A 148 -3.45 -6.20 7.28
CA TYR A 148 -2.21 -6.25 8.04
C TYR A 148 -1.51 -7.60 7.82
N GLY A 149 -0.19 -7.58 7.65
CA GLY A 149 0.58 -8.73 7.17
C GLY A 149 0.75 -8.78 5.65
N HIS A 150 -0.11 -8.09 4.91
CA HIS A 150 -0.11 -8.03 3.44
C HIS A 150 0.11 -6.61 2.89
N VAL A 151 0.38 -5.65 3.77
CA VAL A 151 0.84 -4.31 3.42
C VAL A 151 2.37 -4.31 3.45
N ILE A 152 3.00 -4.23 2.28
CA ILE A 152 4.42 -4.46 2.12
C ILE A 152 5.10 -3.22 1.58
N GLN A 153 6.08 -2.71 2.33
CA GLN A 153 7.00 -1.69 1.85
C GLN A 153 8.13 -2.34 1.05
N PHE A 154 8.43 -1.75 -0.09
CA PHE A 154 9.57 -2.10 -0.94
C PHE A 154 10.65 -1.03 -0.86
N ASN A 155 11.83 -1.43 -0.40
CA ASN A 155 12.99 -0.55 -0.20
C ASN A 155 13.89 -0.49 -1.44
N GLY A 156 13.48 -1.05 -2.58
CA GLY A 156 14.20 -0.88 -3.85
C GLY A 156 13.92 0.44 -4.55
N VAL A 157 12.87 1.15 -4.12
CA VAL A 157 12.46 2.45 -4.65
C VAL A 157 12.21 3.40 -3.47
N HIS A 158 12.74 4.61 -3.55
CA HIS A 158 12.58 5.65 -2.53
C HIS A 158 12.09 6.94 -3.14
N ILE A 159 11.26 7.66 -2.40
CA ILE A 159 10.85 9.01 -2.76
C ILE A 159 11.79 9.99 -2.07
N THR A 160 12.54 10.74 -2.87
CA THR A 160 13.55 11.70 -2.40
C THR A 160 13.04 13.13 -2.39
N ALA A 161 11.99 13.41 -3.15
CA ALA A 161 11.27 14.67 -3.08
C ALA A 161 9.84 14.49 -3.58
N GLN A 162 8.97 15.34 -3.06
CA GLN A 162 7.58 15.44 -3.46
C GLN A 162 7.18 16.91 -3.56
N LYS A 163 6.26 17.21 -4.46
CA LYS A 163 5.51 18.46 -4.48
C LYS A 163 4.03 18.13 -4.37
N HIS A 164 3.31 18.92 -3.60
CA HIS A 164 1.87 18.84 -3.50
C HIS A 164 1.27 20.27 -3.42
N ARG A 165 -0.01 20.44 -3.73
CA ARG A 165 -0.69 21.73 -3.48
C ARG A 165 -0.88 21.96 -1.99
N GLU A 166 -1.21 23.17 -1.59
CA GLU A 166 -1.62 23.43 -0.22
C GLU A 166 -2.92 22.68 0.08
N TYR A 167 -3.00 22.13 1.29
CA TYR A 167 -4.18 21.43 1.77
C TYR A 167 -4.36 21.66 3.27
N PRO A 168 -5.59 21.53 3.80
CA PRO A 168 -5.85 21.66 5.23
C PRO A 168 -5.05 20.63 6.05
N ARG A 169 -4.44 21.07 7.16
CA ARG A 169 -3.60 20.24 8.05
C ARG A 169 -3.98 20.41 9.53
N ASN A 170 -5.21 20.82 9.79
CA ASN A 170 -5.60 21.27 11.12
C ASN A 170 -5.93 20.08 12.03
N GLY A 171 -5.38 20.09 13.24
CA GLY A 171 -5.69 19.12 14.29
C GLY A 171 -5.00 17.76 14.13
N ASP A 172 -5.35 16.83 15.02
CA ASP A 172 -4.83 15.46 15.01
C ASP A 172 -5.51 14.63 13.90
N PRO A 173 -4.75 14.07 12.93
CA PRO A 173 -5.32 13.22 11.88
C PRO A 173 -5.98 11.95 12.41
N TRP A 174 -5.58 11.46 13.58
CA TRP A 174 -6.09 10.22 14.18
C TRP A 174 -7.35 10.42 15.01
N GLN A 175 -7.78 11.67 15.20
CA GLN A 175 -9.05 12.03 15.81
C GLN A 175 -10.18 11.86 14.79
N ILE A 176 -10.59 10.60 14.61
CA ILE A 176 -11.67 10.15 13.75
C ILE A 176 -12.86 9.73 14.62
N ASP A 177 -14.07 10.02 14.16
CA ASP A 177 -15.30 9.75 14.90
C ASP A 177 -15.52 8.24 15.09
N ARG A 178 -15.92 7.86 16.31
CA ARG A 178 -16.09 6.43 16.68
C ARG A 178 -17.29 5.78 15.98
N ASP A 179 -18.23 6.59 15.49
CA ASP A 179 -19.45 6.14 14.77
C ASP A 179 -19.13 5.47 13.43
N MET A 180 -17.95 5.71 12.85
CA MET A 180 -17.58 5.13 11.56
C MET A 180 -17.35 3.61 11.60
N ASN A 181 -17.01 3.04 12.77
CA ASN A 181 -16.90 1.60 12.99
C ASN A 181 -16.00 0.87 11.95
N LEU A 182 -14.92 1.55 11.54
CA LEU A 182 -14.02 1.15 10.42
C LEU A 182 -13.25 -0.14 10.65
N VAL A 183 -12.97 -0.46 11.92
CA VAL A 183 -12.08 -1.55 12.32
C VAL A 183 -12.89 -2.61 13.09
N PRO A 184 -12.78 -3.89 12.71
CA PRO A 184 -13.27 -5.01 13.53
C PRO A 184 -12.87 -4.90 15.01
N ARG A 185 -13.72 -5.41 15.92
CA ARG A 185 -13.37 -5.43 17.36
C ARG A 185 -12.09 -6.22 17.62
N SER A 186 -11.91 -7.31 16.88
CA SER A 186 -10.72 -8.16 16.91
C SER A 186 -9.42 -7.40 16.59
N LEU A 187 -9.49 -6.28 15.87
CA LEU A 187 -8.34 -5.47 15.46
C LEU A 187 -8.21 -4.14 16.24
N THR A 188 -9.06 -3.90 17.24
CA THR A 188 -9.04 -2.63 18.02
C THR A 188 -7.77 -2.48 18.86
N SER A 189 -7.21 -3.58 19.38
CA SER A 189 -5.92 -3.54 20.09
C SER A 189 -4.79 -3.10 19.17
N LEU A 190 -4.76 -3.62 17.94
CA LEU A 190 -3.77 -3.21 16.92
C LEU A 190 -3.96 -1.75 16.53
N GLN A 191 -5.20 -1.30 16.32
CA GLN A 191 -5.50 0.12 16.06
C GLN A 191 -4.99 1.03 17.19
N THR A 192 -5.20 0.63 18.45
CA THR A 192 -4.74 1.39 19.62
C THR A 192 -3.22 1.47 19.67
N TYR A 193 -2.54 0.34 19.45
CA TYR A 193 -1.08 0.28 19.39
C TYR A 193 -0.50 1.22 18.32
N MET A 194 -1.09 1.26 17.14
CA MET A 194 -0.64 2.16 16.06
C MET A 194 -0.79 3.65 16.40
N LYS A 195 -1.78 4.01 17.23
CA LYS A 195 -1.96 5.40 17.69
C LYS A 195 -0.91 5.81 18.72
N SER A 196 -0.45 4.88 19.55
CA SER A 196 0.55 5.15 20.60
C SER A 196 1.98 5.13 20.06
N GLU A 197 2.26 4.27 19.08
CA GLU A 197 3.60 4.11 18.52
C GLU A 197 3.78 4.88 17.21
N ARG A 198 4.59 5.95 17.27
CA ARG A 198 5.04 6.68 16.07
C ARG A 198 5.97 5.84 15.19
N ILE A 199 6.61 4.81 15.74
CA ILE A 199 7.60 3.98 15.08
C ILE A 199 7.00 2.59 14.90
N VAL A 200 6.89 2.17 13.64
CA VAL A 200 6.41 0.85 13.26
C VAL A 200 7.52 -0.17 13.50
N SER A 201 7.27 -1.21 14.30
CA SER A 201 8.11 -2.40 14.27
C SER A 201 7.82 -3.16 12.98
N ALA A 202 8.80 -3.19 12.07
CA ALA A 202 8.73 -3.98 10.85
C ALA A 202 8.90 -5.46 11.19
N LEU A 203 8.03 -6.30 10.61
CA LEU A 203 8.30 -7.73 10.53
C LEU A 203 9.04 -8.02 9.24
N ILE A 204 10.17 -8.73 9.34
CA ILE A 204 10.96 -9.15 8.18
C ILE A 204 10.19 -10.24 7.45
N LEU A 205 10.00 -10.04 6.14
CA LEU A 205 9.40 -11.05 5.28
C LEU A 205 10.46 -12.07 4.87
N ARG A 206 10.53 -13.17 5.62
CA ARG A 206 11.11 -14.42 5.11
C ARG A 206 9.95 -15.32 4.71
N HIS A 207 9.90 -15.74 3.45
CA HIS A 207 8.90 -16.67 2.90
C HIS A 207 7.46 -16.13 2.79
N TYR A 208 7.28 -14.90 2.29
CA TYR A 208 5.95 -14.36 2.00
C TYR A 208 5.25 -15.16 0.88
N GLY A 209 4.07 -15.69 1.17
CA GLY A 209 3.30 -16.50 0.23
C GLY A 209 2.41 -15.71 -0.75
N GLY A 210 2.54 -14.39 -0.78
CA GLY A 210 1.61 -13.53 -1.53
C GLY A 210 0.29 -13.30 -0.79
N TRP A 211 -0.48 -12.33 -1.26
CA TRP A 211 -1.83 -12.07 -0.79
C TRP A 211 -2.89 -12.66 -1.74
N SER A 212 -4.04 -13.02 -1.18
CA SER A 212 -5.26 -13.32 -1.94
C SER A 212 -6.48 -12.94 -1.12
N LEU A 213 -7.63 -12.77 -1.79
CA LEU A 213 -8.90 -12.47 -1.10
C LEU A 213 -9.27 -13.52 -0.04
N ALA A 214 -8.87 -14.79 -0.23
CA ALA A 214 -9.14 -15.88 0.70
C ALA A 214 -8.38 -15.74 2.02
N ALA A 215 -7.22 -15.08 2.01
CA ALA A 215 -6.41 -14.86 3.22
C ALA A 215 -7.05 -13.85 4.19
N THR A 216 -7.95 -12.99 3.69
CA THR A 216 -8.63 -12.00 4.55
C THR A 216 -9.75 -12.66 5.37
N SER A 217 -10.03 -12.16 6.57
CA SER A 217 -11.13 -12.70 7.38
C SER A 217 -12.52 -12.33 6.82
N ASP A 218 -13.51 -13.19 7.07
CA ASP A 218 -14.92 -12.92 6.71
C ASP A 218 -15.46 -11.65 7.37
N GLU A 219 -15.09 -11.40 8.63
CA GLU A 219 -15.48 -10.19 9.35
C GLU A 219 -14.97 -8.94 8.63
N CYS A 220 -13.72 -8.94 8.20
CA CYS A 220 -13.13 -7.84 7.43
C CYS A 220 -13.84 -7.64 6.09
N ARG A 221 -14.07 -8.71 5.32
CA ARG A 221 -14.81 -8.63 4.05
C ARG A 221 -16.20 -8.03 4.25
N HIS A 222 -16.95 -8.52 5.24
CA HIS A 222 -18.31 -8.06 5.51
C HIS A 222 -18.35 -6.59 5.93
N ARG A 223 -17.47 -6.17 6.85
CA ARG A 223 -17.44 -4.78 7.33
C ARG A 223 -17.10 -3.81 6.20
N HIS A 224 -16.11 -4.11 5.38
CA HIS A 224 -15.69 -3.19 4.32
C HIS A 224 -16.66 -3.12 3.14
N THR A 225 -17.33 -4.22 2.80
CA THR A 225 -18.36 -4.21 1.74
C THR A 225 -19.67 -3.54 2.16
N SER A 226 -19.87 -3.27 3.46
CA SER A 226 -21.07 -2.63 4.01
C SER A 226 -20.90 -1.13 4.33
N VAL A 227 -19.78 -0.54 3.92
CA VAL A 227 -19.48 0.89 4.10
C VAL A 227 -20.41 1.73 3.23
N ASN A 228 -21.07 2.70 3.84
CA ASN A 228 -21.76 3.75 3.10
C ASN A 228 -20.72 4.77 2.57
N PRO A 229 -20.65 4.99 1.25
CA PRO A 229 -19.63 5.83 0.63
C PRO A 229 -19.76 7.32 0.95
N VAL A 230 -20.94 7.79 1.39
CA VAL A 230 -21.21 9.22 1.62
C VAL A 230 -20.74 9.66 3.00
N ASN A 231 -21.04 8.86 4.02
CA ASN A 231 -20.72 9.19 5.42
C ASN A 231 -19.62 8.31 6.02
N CYS A 232 -19.13 7.33 5.25
CA CYS A 232 -18.05 6.42 5.61
C CYS A 232 -18.37 5.54 6.83
N THR A 233 -19.64 5.29 7.10
CA THR A 233 -20.09 4.46 8.23
C THR A 233 -20.26 3.01 7.80
N VAL A 234 -19.85 2.08 8.67
CA VAL A 234 -20.05 0.64 8.51
C VAL A 234 -21.36 0.24 9.19
N SER A 235 -22.28 -0.33 8.42
CA SER A 235 -23.57 -0.83 8.94
C SER A 235 -23.35 -1.93 9.99
N GLY A 236 -23.95 -1.80 11.17
CA GLY A 236 -23.81 -2.76 12.26
C GLY A 236 -24.52 -4.10 11.98
N GLY A 237 -23.88 -4.99 11.23
CA GLY A 237 -24.36 -6.37 11.06
C GLY A 237 -24.07 -7.22 12.30
N LYS A 238 -25.11 -7.85 12.88
CA LYS A 238 -24.91 -8.99 13.80
C LYS A 238 -24.26 -10.12 13.00
N ILE A 239 -22.97 -10.34 13.20
CA ILE A 239 -22.28 -11.52 12.66
C ILE A 239 -22.97 -12.74 13.30
N ARG A 240 -23.71 -13.53 12.50
CA ARG A 240 -24.19 -14.84 12.96
C ARG A 240 -22.96 -15.69 13.22
N GLN A 241 -22.61 -15.87 14.49
CA GLN A 241 -21.71 -16.95 14.88
C GLN A 241 -22.33 -18.26 14.39
N LYS A 242 -21.66 -18.94 13.46
CA LYS A 242 -21.97 -20.34 13.21
C LYS A 242 -21.52 -21.09 14.46
N SER A 243 -22.51 -21.60 15.20
CA SER A 243 -22.37 -22.60 16.26
C SER A 243 -21.80 -23.89 15.70
#